data_AF-A0A841JXH9-F1
#
_entry.id   AF-A0A841JXH9-F1
#
_cell.length_a   1.000
_cell.length_b   1.000
_cell.length_c   1.000
_cell.angle_alpha   90.00
_cell.angle_beta   90.00
_cell.angle_gamma   90.00
#
_symmetry.space_group_name_H-M   'P 1'
#
loop_
_entity.id
_entity.type
_entity.pdbx_description
1 polymer ?
#
loop_
_entity_poly.entity_id
_entity_poly.type
_entity_poly.pdbx_seq_one_letter_code
_entity_poly.pdbx_strand_id
1 'polypeptide(L)'
;MYSVRSTSFALSLLASGLLLSNPLFAQTAPAKPATTASKPATPVHRKVVPAAPATPPLPKNIPPAKAPVKVQFALRYQDITVGTGDEAQPGEFYSVNYTGWLATDGTKFDSSYDRGQAFEFMQGRRSVIVGWDEGFVGMKVGGKRRLFIPYQLAYGVAGRGQIPAKADLIFDVELMGVRQQ
;
A
#
# COMPACT_ATOMS: atom_id res chain seq x y z
N MET A 1 26.62 24.55 70.68
CA MET A 1 26.13 25.94 70.77
C MET A 1 24.98 26.12 69.79
N TYR A 2 23.80 26.49 70.31
CA TYR A 2 22.61 27.17 69.73
C TYR A 2 22.36 27.12 68.20
N SER A 3 21.25 26.61 67.66
CA SER A 3 19.80 26.91 67.81
C SER A 3 19.36 28.29 67.30
N VAL A 4 18.60 28.33 66.18
CA VAL A 4 17.46 29.25 65.81
C VAL A 4 16.72 28.59 64.61
N ARG A 5 15.56 27.93 64.79
CA ARG A 5 14.13 28.35 64.67
C ARG A 5 13.60 28.70 63.27
N SER A 6 12.57 27.97 62.82
CA SER A 6 11.20 28.48 62.51
C SER A 6 10.39 27.38 61.78
N THR A 7 9.40 26.69 62.38
CA THR A 7 7.94 26.98 62.33
C THR A 7 7.42 27.27 60.90
N SER A 8 6.39 26.66 60.31
CA SER A 8 5.26 25.86 60.79
C SER A 8 4.51 25.22 59.59
N PHE A 9 3.86 24.08 59.86
CA PHE A 9 2.52 23.64 59.42
C PHE A 9 2.01 23.96 58.00
N ALA A 10 1.73 22.89 57.23
CA ALA A 10 0.47 22.77 56.51
C ALA A 10 0.01 21.30 56.51
N LEU A 11 -1.21 21.13 57.00
CA LEU A 11 -1.96 19.91 57.26
C LEU A 11 -2.94 19.66 56.10
N SER A 12 -3.33 18.39 55.90
CA SER A 12 -4.53 17.93 55.16
C SER A 12 -4.42 17.92 53.63
N LEU A 13 -4.94 16.95 52.87
CA LEU A 13 -6.11 16.09 53.08
C LEU A 13 -5.96 14.74 52.33
N LEU A 14 -6.63 13.73 52.88
CA LEU A 14 -6.88 12.40 52.31
C LEU A 14 -7.59 12.43 50.94
N ALA A 15 -7.24 11.48 50.07
CA ALA A 15 -8.19 10.83 49.16
C ALA A 15 -7.64 9.46 48.75
N SER A 16 -7.88 8.44 49.58
CA SER A 16 -7.64 7.04 49.27
C SER A 16 -8.84 6.44 48.52
N GLY A 17 -8.55 5.68 47.46
CA GLY A 17 -9.34 4.52 47.04
C GLY A 17 -10.62 4.81 46.26
N LEU A 18 -10.50 5.00 44.93
CA LEU A 18 -11.62 4.84 44.03
C LEU A 18 -11.77 3.36 43.62
N LEU A 19 -13.00 2.87 43.79
CA LEU A 19 -13.44 1.50 43.63
C LEU A 19 -13.30 0.97 42.19
N LEU A 20 -12.90 -0.31 42.10
CA LEU A 20 -13.01 -1.16 40.91
C LEU A 20 -14.49 -1.49 40.64
N SER A 21 -15.03 -1.02 39.53
CA SER A 21 -16.20 -1.63 38.87
C SER A 21 -16.30 -1.17 37.42
N ASN A 22 -15.85 -2.00 36.48
CA ASN A 22 -16.23 -1.86 35.08
C ASN A 22 -17.08 -3.08 34.70
N PRO A 23 -18.38 -2.90 34.39
CA PRO A 23 -19.24 -4.01 34.02
C PRO A 23 -18.95 -4.50 32.61
N LEU A 24 -19.02 -5.82 32.44
CA LEU A 24 -19.23 -6.49 31.16
C LEU A 24 -20.43 -5.84 30.45
N PHE A 25 -20.19 -5.11 29.37
CA PHE A 25 -21.21 -4.87 28.37
C PHE A 25 -21.00 -5.85 27.22
N ALA A 26 -21.75 -6.94 27.30
CA ALA A 26 -22.22 -7.63 26.11
C ALA A 26 -23.13 -6.65 25.35
N GLN A 27 -22.74 -6.28 24.13
CA GLN A 27 -23.68 -5.69 23.18
C GLN A 27 -23.63 -6.48 21.89
N THR A 28 -24.64 -7.33 21.77
CA THR A 28 -25.19 -7.91 20.55
C THR A 28 -25.46 -6.82 19.52
N ALA A 29 -24.88 -6.94 18.33
CA ALA A 29 -25.39 -6.28 17.13
C ALA A 29 -26.29 -7.28 16.36
N PRO A 30 -27.48 -6.84 15.90
CA PRO A 30 -28.56 -7.72 15.46
C PRO A 30 -28.36 -8.26 14.03
N ALA A 31 -28.77 -9.50 13.85
CA ALA A 31 -29.11 -10.04 12.54
C ALA A 31 -30.53 -9.61 12.12
N LYS A 32 -30.75 -9.68 10.79
CA LYS A 32 -32.02 -9.89 10.04
C LYS A 32 -32.60 -8.65 9.29
N PRO A 33 -33.51 -8.85 8.30
CA PRO A 33 -33.19 -8.83 6.87
C PRO A 33 -34.17 -7.93 6.06
N ALA A 34 -33.94 -7.71 4.77
CA ALA A 34 -35.03 -7.68 3.78
C ALA A 34 -34.51 -7.58 2.33
N THR A 35 -34.84 -8.63 1.59
CA THR A 35 -34.85 -8.80 0.14
C THR A 35 -35.81 -7.84 -0.55
N THR A 36 -35.49 -7.34 -1.74
CA THR A 36 -36.43 -7.31 -2.88
C THR A 36 -35.65 -7.42 -4.19
N ALA A 37 -36.10 -8.34 -5.03
CA ALA A 37 -35.46 -8.84 -6.24
C ALA A 37 -35.60 -7.88 -7.43
N SER A 38 -34.69 -8.00 -8.41
CA SER A 38 -35.03 -7.88 -9.84
C SER A 38 -33.98 -8.52 -10.76
N LYS A 39 -34.46 -9.58 -11.44
CA LYS A 39 -34.13 -10.09 -12.78
C LYS A 39 -32.96 -11.08 -12.95
N PRO A 40 -33.25 -12.31 -13.45
CA PRO A 40 -32.23 -13.26 -13.89
C PRO A 40 -31.71 -12.86 -15.28
N ALA A 41 -30.41 -12.62 -15.39
CA ALA A 41 -29.71 -12.61 -16.67
C ALA A 41 -28.98 -13.95 -16.81
N THR A 42 -29.48 -14.76 -17.72
CA THR A 42 -28.92 -16.04 -18.17
C THR A 42 -27.41 -15.93 -18.46
N PRO A 43 -26.59 -16.93 -18.10
CA PRO A 43 -25.16 -16.92 -18.36
C PRO A 43 -24.93 -17.16 -19.85
N VAL A 44 -24.66 -16.11 -20.61
CA VAL A 44 -24.14 -16.27 -21.97
C VAL A 44 -22.64 -16.49 -21.85
N HIS A 45 -22.28 -17.78 -21.90
CA HIS A 45 -20.93 -18.28 -22.13
C HIS A 45 -20.41 -17.75 -23.48
N ARG A 46 -19.94 -16.49 -23.51
CA ARG A 46 -19.11 -16.00 -24.62
C ARG A 46 -17.67 -16.28 -24.21
N LYS A 47 -17.07 -17.29 -24.85
CA LYS A 47 -15.63 -17.58 -24.83
C LYS A 47 -14.84 -16.27 -24.79
N VAL A 48 -14.30 -15.91 -23.63
CA VAL A 48 -13.17 -15.00 -23.58
C VAL A 48 -11.99 -15.84 -24.04
N VAL A 49 -11.79 -15.89 -25.36
CA VAL A 49 -10.47 -16.22 -25.89
C VAL A 49 -9.55 -15.15 -25.30
N PRO A 50 -8.56 -15.48 -24.46
CA PRO A 50 -7.58 -14.50 -24.07
C PRO A 50 -6.85 -14.14 -25.35
N ALA A 51 -7.14 -12.96 -25.90
CA ALA A 51 -6.27 -12.37 -26.89
C ALA A 51 -4.89 -12.26 -26.22
N ALA A 52 -4.00 -13.18 -26.57
CA ALA A 52 -2.56 -12.96 -26.48
C ALA A 52 -2.28 -11.55 -27.00
N PRO A 53 -1.28 -10.82 -26.48
CA PRO A 53 -0.88 -9.56 -27.10
C PRO A 53 -0.50 -9.89 -28.54
N ALA A 54 -1.42 -9.61 -29.47
CA ALA A 54 -1.23 -9.86 -30.88
C ALA A 54 -0.10 -8.93 -31.29
N THR A 55 1.08 -9.50 -31.48
CA THR A 55 2.20 -8.78 -32.06
C THR A 55 1.71 -8.25 -33.40
N PRO A 56 1.76 -6.93 -33.67
CA PRO A 56 1.44 -6.42 -34.99
C PRO A 56 2.28 -7.21 -36.02
N PRO A 57 1.68 -7.72 -37.11
CA PRO A 57 2.42 -8.46 -38.11
C PRO A 57 3.54 -7.58 -38.66
N LEU A 58 4.77 -8.12 -38.63
CA LEU A 58 5.94 -7.41 -39.16
C LEU A 58 5.69 -7.07 -40.65
N PRO A 59 5.99 -5.84 -41.09
CA PRO A 59 6.03 -5.51 -42.50
C PRO A 59 6.88 -6.51 -43.29
N LYS A 60 6.44 -6.87 -44.50
CA LYS A 60 7.04 -7.93 -45.34
C LYS A 60 8.54 -7.75 -45.65
N ASN A 61 9.08 -6.55 -45.48
CA ASN A 61 10.49 -6.22 -45.75
C ASN A 61 11.43 -6.42 -44.54
N ILE A 62 10.93 -6.85 -43.38
CA ILE A 62 11.76 -7.09 -42.19
C ILE A 62 12.20 -8.57 -42.16
N PRO A 63 13.51 -8.87 -42.09
CA PRO A 63 13.98 -10.25 -41.95
C PRO A 63 13.38 -10.91 -40.70
N PRO A 64 12.90 -12.16 -40.78
CA PRO A 64 12.31 -12.84 -39.64
C PRO A 64 13.37 -13.08 -38.55
N ALA A 65 13.19 -12.45 -37.38
CA ALA A 65 14.00 -12.73 -36.21
C ALA A 65 13.56 -14.07 -35.58
N LYS A 66 14.50 -15.01 -35.38
CA LYS A 66 14.23 -16.29 -34.73
C LYS A 66 14.03 -16.18 -33.21
N ALA A 67 14.34 -15.03 -32.62
CA ALA A 67 14.22 -14.80 -31.18
C ALA A 67 12.79 -14.38 -30.79
N PRO A 68 12.30 -14.79 -29.60
CA PRO A 68 11.00 -14.33 -29.11
C PRO A 68 11.02 -12.82 -28.89
N VAL A 69 9.92 -12.15 -29.27
CA VAL A 69 9.72 -10.73 -28.98
C VAL A 69 9.61 -10.56 -27.46
N LYS A 70 10.56 -9.82 -26.87
CA LYS A 70 10.52 -9.46 -25.46
C LYS A 70 9.67 -8.20 -25.30
N VAL A 71 8.57 -8.30 -24.57
CA VAL A 71 7.76 -7.14 -24.20
C VAL A 71 8.28 -6.61 -22.87
N GLN A 72 8.76 -5.36 -22.85
CA GLN A 72 9.15 -4.67 -21.62
C GLN A 72 8.01 -3.76 -21.19
N PHE A 73 7.59 -3.87 -19.93
CA PHE A 73 6.63 -2.95 -19.32
C PHE A 73 7.43 -1.94 -18.50
N ALA A 74 7.21 -0.66 -18.77
CA ALA A 74 7.89 0.40 -18.04
C ALA A 74 7.00 0.86 -16.88
N LEU A 75 7.57 0.87 -15.68
CA LEU A 75 7.01 1.64 -14.57
C LEU A 75 7.00 3.12 -14.96
N ARG A 76 5.87 3.79 -14.75
CA ARG A 76 5.80 5.25 -14.85
C ARG A 76 5.65 5.83 -13.47
N TYR A 77 6.28 6.96 -13.21
CA TYR A 77 6.11 7.66 -11.95
C TYR A 77 6.11 9.17 -12.13
N GLN A 78 5.57 9.86 -11.13
CA GLN A 78 5.56 11.30 -11.02
C GLN A 78 5.97 11.70 -9.62
N ASP A 79 7.03 12.49 -9.50
CA ASP A 79 7.41 13.09 -8.22
C ASP A 79 6.40 14.18 -7.86
N ILE A 80 5.69 13.98 -6.75
CA ILE A 80 4.77 14.97 -6.16
C ILE A 80 5.58 15.94 -5.30
N THR A 81 6.54 15.41 -4.55
CA THR A 81 7.43 16.18 -3.68
C THR A 81 8.78 15.51 -3.67
N VAL A 82 9.84 16.28 -3.93
CA VAL A 82 11.20 15.76 -3.84
C VAL A 82 11.66 15.87 -2.38
N GLY A 83 12.10 14.75 -1.81
CA GLY A 83 12.63 14.71 -0.45
C GLY A 83 13.98 15.41 -0.33
N THR A 84 14.37 15.71 0.91
CA THR A 84 15.65 16.37 1.23
C THR A 84 16.60 15.49 2.02
N GLY A 85 16.14 14.33 2.49
CA GLY A 85 16.98 13.39 3.24
C GLY A 85 17.81 12.48 2.34
N ASP A 86 18.27 11.39 2.95
CA ASP A 86 19.10 10.39 2.28
C ASP A 86 18.42 9.80 1.05
N GLU A 87 19.23 9.46 0.05
CA GLU A 87 18.74 8.86 -1.19
C GLU A 87 18.62 7.36 -1.06
N ALA A 88 17.48 6.81 -1.47
CA ALA A 88 17.20 5.38 -1.46
C ALA A 88 18.22 4.60 -2.29
N GLN A 89 19.06 3.80 -1.64
CA GLN A 89 20.05 2.95 -2.30
C GLN A 89 19.57 1.50 -2.42
N PRO A 90 19.94 0.79 -3.50
CA PRO A 90 19.61 -0.62 -3.65
C PRO A 90 20.10 -1.46 -2.46
N GLY A 91 19.26 -2.41 -2.03
CA GLY A 91 19.56 -3.32 -0.92
C GLY A 91 19.30 -2.77 0.49
N GLU A 92 18.83 -1.53 0.64
CA GLU A 92 18.44 -0.97 1.94
C GLU A 92 17.02 -1.37 2.36
N PHE A 93 16.73 -1.19 3.66
CA PHE A 93 15.38 -1.21 4.20
C PHE A 93 14.72 0.15 4.01
N TYR A 94 13.55 0.15 3.38
CA TYR A 94 12.72 1.32 3.19
C TYR A 94 11.53 1.29 4.14
N SER A 95 11.31 2.38 4.86
CA SER A 95 10.08 2.65 5.59
C SER A 95 9.25 3.60 4.76
N VAL A 96 8.04 3.18 4.38
CA VAL A 96 7.20 3.94 3.46
C VAL A 96 5.77 4.06 3.97
N ASN A 97 5.19 5.24 3.76
CA ASN A 97 3.75 5.38 3.78
C ASN A 97 3.21 5.27 2.38
N TYR A 98 2.00 4.72 2.23
CA TYR A 98 1.38 4.58 0.93
C TYR A 98 -0.13 4.58 0.98
N THR A 99 -0.73 4.91 -0.16
CA THR A 99 -2.11 4.53 -0.48
C THR A 99 -2.14 3.98 -1.90
N GLY A 100 -2.88 2.88 -2.10
CA GLY A 100 -3.03 2.18 -3.36
C GLY A 100 -4.47 2.21 -3.86
N TRP A 101 -4.62 2.48 -5.15
CA TRP A 101 -5.89 2.54 -5.86
C TRP A 101 -5.87 1.68 -7.12
N LEU A 102 -7.05 1.16 -7.48
CA LEU A 102 -7.27 0.54 -8.79
C LEU A 102 -7.30 1.64 -9.86
N ALA A 103 -6.50 1.50 -10.92
CA ALA A 103 -6.44 2.50 -11.98
C ALA A 103 -7.74 2.59 -12.81
N THR A 104 -8.57 1.54 -12.75
CA THR A 104 -9.81 1.43 -13.52
C THR A 104 -10.90 2.37 -13.06
N ASP A 105 -11.04 2.56 -11.75
CA ASP A 105 -12.17 3.26 -11.11
C ASP A 105 -11.74 4.15 -9.94
N GLY A 106 -10.46 4.15 -9.56
CA GLY A 106 -9.95 4.89 -8.42
C GLY A 106 -10.33 4.30 -7.07
N THR A 107 -10.83 3.06 -7.01
CA THR A 107 -11.19 2.44 -5.73
C THR A 107 -9.93 2.20 -4.90
N LYS A 108 -9.89 2.78 -3.69
CA LYS A 108 -8.83 2.53 -2.71
C LYS A 108 -8.92 1.08 -2.24
N PHE A 109 -7.85 0.32 -2.43
CA PHE A 109 -7.79 -1.06 -1.93
C PHE A 109 -6.91 -1.18 -0.68
N ASP A 110 -5.87 -0.35 -0.53
CA ASP A 110 -4.97 -0.47 0.61
C ASP A 110 -4.33 0.88 0.97
N SER A 111 -4.03 1.10 2.25
CA SER A 111 -3.34 2.28 2.75
C SER A 111 -2.61 1.97 4.06
N SER A 112 -1.37 2.44 4.19
CA SER A 112 -0.65 2.39 5.47
C SER A 112 -1.26 3.34 6.51
N TYR A 113 -1.85 4.45 6.07
CA TYR A 113 -2.48 5.44 6.94
C TYR A 113 -3.72 4.87 7.63
N ASP A 114 -4.50 4.03 6.95
CA ASP A 114 -5.67 3.37 7.54
C ASP A 114 -5.28 2.40 8.67
N ARG A 115 -4.04 1.87 8.64
CA ARG A 115 -3.50 0.99 9.68
C ARG A 115 -2.71 1.73 10.75
N GLY A 116 -2.40 3.02 10.55
CA GLY A 116 -1.57 3.82 11.45
C GLY A 116 -0.11 3.35 11.55
N GLN A 117 0.37 2.51 10.62
CA GLN A 117 1.73 1.97 10.66
C GLN A 117 2.36 2.01 9.27
N ALA A 118 3.57 2.61 9.19
CA ALA A 118 4.39 2.59 7.98
C ALA A 118 4.75 1.16 7.59
N PHE A 119 4.85 0.92 6.29
CA PHE A 119 5.23 -0.38 5.76
C PHE A 119 6.73 -0.43 5.55
N GLU A 120 7.38 -1.44 6.12
CA GLU A 120 8.81 -1.65 5.98
C GLU A 120 9.08 -2.83 5.06
N PHE A 121 9.98 -2.65 4.10
CA PHE A 121 10.44 -3.73 3.23
C PHE A 121 11.88 -3.50 2.81
N MET A 122 12.55 -4.57 2.38
CA MET A 122 13.91 -4.54 1.87
C MET A 122 13.88 -4.54 0.34
N GLN A 123 14.57 -3.58 -0.26
CA GLN A 123 14.67 -3.46 -1.71
C GLN A 123 15.54 -4.59 -2.29
N GLY A 124 15.20 -5.06 -3.48
CA GLY A 124 15.95 -6.03 -4.27
C GLY A 124 15.69 -7.50 -3.92
N ARG A 125 14.80 -7.78 -2.94
CA ARG A 125 14.47 -9.16 -2.53
C ARG A 125 13.18 -9.70 -3.15
N ARG A 126 12.50 -8.92 -4.00
CA ARG A 126 11.18 -9.27 -4.57
C ARG A 126 10.14 -9.65 -3.51
N SER A 127 10.29 -9.11 -2.30
CA SER A 127 9.34 -9.26 -1.20
C SER A 127 8.06 -8.45 -1.42
N VAL A 128 8.12 -7.48 -2.35
CA VAL A 128 7.03 -6.63 -2.81
C VAL A 128 6.83 -6.82 -4.32
N ILE A 129 5.76 -6.21 -4.87
CA ILE A 129 5.53 -6.22 -6.32
C ILE A 129 6.70 -5.58 -7.07
N VAL A 130 6.96 -6.03 -8.31
CA VAL A 130 8.13 -5.58 -9.09
C VAL A 130 8.14 -4.07 -9.29
N GLY A 131 6.98 -3.45 -9.53
CA GLY A 131 6.88 -2.00 -9.67
C GLY A 131 7.23 -1.21 -8.41
N TRP A 132 7.14 -1.81 -7.22
CA TRP A 132 7.66 -1.20 -6.00
C TRP A 132 9.17 -1.36 -5.92
N ASP A 133 9.71 -2.53 -6.24
CA ASP A 133 11.15 -2.80 -6.16
C ASP A 133 11.99 -1.83 -7.01
N GLU A 134 11.43 -1.38 -8.14
CA GLU A 134 12.05 -0.42 -9.07
C GLU A 134 11.62 1.03 -8.80
N GLY A 135 10.48 1.27 -8.15
CA GLY A 135 9.85 2.60 -8.08
C GLY A 135 10.48 3.61 -7.13
N PHE A 136 11.27 3.13 -6.16
CA PHE A 136 11.93 3.98 -5.17
C PHE A 136 13.35 4.39 -5.54
N VAL A 137 13.91 3.84 -6.63
CA VAL A 137 15.27 4.18 -7.08
C VAL A 137 15.35 5.69 -7.34
N GLY A 138 16.38 6.33 -6.78
CA GLY A 138 16.62 7.79 -6.89
C GLY A 138 15.65 8.67 -6.10
N MET A 139 14.78 8.10 -5.26
CA MET A 139 13.91 8.86 -4.37
C MET A 139 14.66 9.26 -3.09
N LYS A 140 14.41 10.46 -2.58
CA LYS A 140 14.99 10.95 -1.31
C LYS A 140 14.00 10.84 -0.17
N VAL A 141 14.49 10.59 1.04
CA VAL A 141 13.68 10.55 2.27
C VAL A 141 12.93 11.88 2.45
N GLY A 142 11.66 11.78 2.84
CA GLY A 142 10.69 12.88 2.89
C GLY A 142 10.01 13.17 1.54
N GLY A 143 10.39 12.46 0.47
CA GLY A 143 9.78 12.61 -0.85
C GLY A 143 8.43 11.91 -0.95
N LYS A 144 7.60 12.39 -1.88
CA LYS A 144 6.33 11.78 -2.29
C LYS A 144 6.32 11.52 -3.79
N ARG A 145 5.95 10.31 -4.19
CA ARG A 145 5.94 9.88 -5.59
C ARG A 145 4.65 9.13 -5.89
N ARG A 146 4.05 9.42 -7.04
CA ARG A 146 2.96 8.61 -7.61
C ARG A 146 3.56 7.58 -8.55
N LEU A 147 3.27 6.30 -8.33
CA LEU A 147 3.66 5.18 -9.18
C LEU A 147 2.44 4.70 -9.97
N PHE A 148 2.59 4.54 -11.27
CA PHE A 148 1.60 3.93 -12.16
C PHE A 148 2.15 2.57 -12.57
N ILE A 149 1.62 1.52 -11.95
CA ILE A 149 2.16 0.17 -12.05
C ILE A 149 1.22 -0.65 -12.93
N PRO A 150 1.65 -1.03 -14.15
CA PRO A 150 0.84 -1.90 -14.99
C PRO A 150 0.74 -3.30 -14.35
N TYR A 151 -0.34 -4.03 -14.63
CA TYR A 151 -0.63 -5.31 -13.97
C TYR A 151 0.52 -6.33 -14.06
N GLN A 152 1.32 -6.27 -15.13
CA GLN A 152 2.49 -7.13 -15.36
C GLN A 152 3.61 -6.92 -14.33
N LEU A 153 3.69 -5.73 -13.73
CA LEU A 153 4.62 -5.37 -12.65
C LEU A 153 3.96 -5.39 -11.26
N ALA A 154 2.67 -5.76 -11.20
CA ALA A 154 1.87 -5.85 -9.99
C ALA A 154 1.44 -7.31 -9.70
N TYR A 155 0.13 -7.59 -9.67
CA TYR A 155 -0.45 -8.90 -9.32
C TYR A 155 -0.80 -9.76 -10.55
N GLY A 156 -0.43 -9.33 -11.75
CA GLY A 156 -0.50 -10.12 -12.95
C GLY A 156 -1.93 -10.50 -13.38
N VAL A 157 -2.03 -11.60 -14.12
CA VAL A 157 -3.29 -12.12 -14.66
C VAL A 157 -4.20 -12.76 -13.61
N ALA A 158 -3.67 -13.08 -12.43
CA ALA A 158 -4.43 -13.71 -11.36
C ALA A 158 -5.12 -12.69 -10.45
N GLY A 159 -4.54 -11.50 -10.28
CA GLY A 159 -4.99 -10.56 -9.26
C GLY A 159 -4.67 -11.05 -7.85
N ARG A 160 -5.22 -10.39 -6.82
CA ARG A 160 -5.05 -10.78 -5.41
C ARG A 160 -6.15 -10.22 -4.52
N GLY A 161 -6.90 -11.07 -3.83
CA GLY A 161 -7.95 -10.65 -2.90
C GLY A 161 -8.98 -9.76 -3.62
N GLN A 162 -9.11 -8.52 -3.18
CA GLN A 162 -10.00 -7.51 -3.80
C GLN A 162 -9.43 -6.87 -5.09
N ILE A 163 -8.17 -7.17 -5.46
CA ILE A 163 -7.54 -6.64 -6.66
C ILE A 163 -7.88 -7.58 -7.84
N PRO A 164 -8.59 -7.10 -8.87
CA PRO A 164 -8.99 -7.94 -10.00
C PRO A 164 -7.80 -8.46 -10.83
N ALA A 165 -8.07 -9.48 -11.65
CA ALA A 165 -7.15 -9.96 -12.66
C ALA A 165 -6.78 -8.85 -13.65
N LYS A 166 -5.49 -8.74 -14.01
CA LYS A 166 -4.97 -7.74 -14.94
C LYS A 166 -5.28 -6.29 -14.53
N ALA A 167 -5.38 -6.02 -13.24
CA ALA A 167 -5.60 -4.67 -12.72
C ALA A 167 -4.30 -3.86 -12.72
N ASP A 168 -4.32 -2.71 -13.41
CA ASP A 168 -3.31 -1.67 -13.27
C ASP A 168 -3.54 -0.93 -11.95
N LEU A 169 -2.45 -0.56 -11.28
CA LEU A 169 -2.49 0.05 -9.95
C LEU A 169 -1.85 1.44 -9.98
N ILE A 170 -2.41 2.32 -9.16
CA ILE A 170 -1.82 3.62 -8.85
C ILE A 170 -1.46 3.61 -7.38
N PHE A 171 -0.24 4.02 -7.05
CA PHE A 171 0.18 4.20 -5.67
C PHE A 171 0.70 5.60 -5.47
N ASP A 172 0.33 6.22 -4.35
CA ASP A 172 1.06 7.36 -3.80
C ASP A 172 1.91 6.81 -2.67
N VAL A 173 3.21 7.01 -2.78
CA VAL A 173 4.19 6.53 -1.82
C VAL A 173 4.97 7.72 -1.25
N GLU A 174 5.27 7.64 0.04
CA GLU A 174 6.08 8.59 0.77
C GLU A 174 7.22 7.83 1.44
N LEU A 175 8.46 8.21 1.13
CA LEU A 175 9.64 7.57 1.71
C LEU A 175 9.93 8.20 3.07
N MET A 176 9.67 7.48 4.15
CA MET A 176 9.81 7.97 5.53
C MET A 176 11.23 7.80 6.06
N GLY A 177 11.96 6.79 5.57
CA GLY A 177 13.33 6.56 6.00
C GLY A 177 13.98 5.39 5.26
N VAL A 178 15.31 5.38 5.31
CA VAL A 178 16.16 4.32 4.78
C VAL A 178 17.09 3.81 5.88
N ARG A 179 17.37 2.51 5.92
CA ARG A 179 18.32 1.91 6.86
C ARG A 179 19.13 0.83 6.17
N GLN A 180 20.43 0.80 6.43
CA GLN A 180 21.30 -0.29 6.00
C GLN A 180 21.07 -1.54 6.85
N GLN A 181 21.24 -2.71 6.23
CA GLN A 181 21.13 -4.00 6.89
C GLN A 181 22.34 -4.31 7.78
#